data_AF-A0A1I8H5G7-F1
#
_entry.id   AF-A0A1I8H5G7-F1
#
_cell.length_a   1.000
_cell.length_b   1.000
_cell.length_c   1.000
_cell.angle_alpha   90.00
_cell.angle_beta   90.00
_cell.angle_gamma   90.00
#
_symmetry.space_group_name_H-M   'P 1'
#
loop_
_entity.id
_entity.type
_entity.pdbx_description
1 polymer ?
#
loop_
_entity_poly.entity_id
_entity_poly.type
_entity_poly.pdbx_seq_one_letter_code
_entity_poly.pdbx_strand_id
1 'polypeptide(L)'
;LANLCMMGRLHKAEPGPEPGLTTGPCIGYSDNSCCTAEVGSLLGSDDEFAQAAFRLDHCGRRLSAEFECSRCLYECSPNLGPWLVKVSGYSWRTERAYGVPLCHSQCQAWYAACAADLSCVPNWSSGFRWIRQANGSGYVNVCPDGGLAQCRSIAQLHNHKAEQFCETVWDGEFKV
;
A
#
# COMPACT_ATOMS: atom_id res chain seq x y z
N LEU A 1 2.38 22.38 -6.10
CA LEU A 1 1.71 21.18 -5.56
C LEU A 1 2.32 19.88 -6.09
N ALA A 2 3.06 19.87 -7.22
CA ALA A 2 3.92 18.74 -7.57
C ALA A 2 5.29 18.85 -6.90
N ASN A 3 6.01 17.72 -6.81
CA ASN A 3 7.34 17.59 -6.20
C ASN A 3 7.36 17.90 -4.69
N LEU A 4 6.54 17.17 -3.93
CA LEU A 4 6.52 17.20 -2.47
C LEU A 4 6.24 15.80 -1.91
N CYS A 5 6.62 15.59 -0.66
CA CYS A 5 6.36 14.34 0.04
C CYS A 5 5.18 14.46 0.99
N MET A 6 4.41 13.38 1.10
CA MET A 6 3.36 13.26 2.09
C MET A 6 3.95 13.29 3.50
N MET A 7 3.25 13.91 4.44
CA MET A 7 3.62 13.84 5.86
C MET A 7 3.22 12.50 6.48
N GLY A 8 3.98 11.45 6.17
CA GLY A 8 3.87 10.11 6.74
C GLY A 8 5.11 9.67 7.52
N ARG A 9 4.99 8.54 8.22
CA ARG A 9 6.06 7.99 9.08
C ARG A 9 7.32 7.59 8.33
N LEU A 10 7.18 7.08 7.10
CA LEU A 10 8.29 6.55 6.29
C LEU A 10 8.72 7.51 5.16
N HIS A 11 8.02 8.63 5.00
CA HIS A 11 8.34 9.64 4.01
C HIS A 11 9.50 10.52 4.47
N LYS A 12 10.34 10.91 3.52
CA LYS A 12 11.31 12.00 3.67
C LYS A 12 10.57 13.33 3.79
N ALA A 13 11.27 14.33 4.33
CA ALA A 13 10.75 15.70 4.38
C ALA A 13 10.57 16.31 2.98
N GLU A 14 11.49 16.01 2.05
CA GLU A 14 11.47 16.53 0.69
C GLU A 14 11.90 15.45 -0.32
N PRO A 15 11.44 15.54 -1.58
CA PRO A 15 11.86 14.64 -2.63
C PRO A 15 13.35 14.76 -2.94
N GLY A 16 13.96 13.67 -3.37
CA GLY A 16 15.32 13.69 -3.87
C GLY A 16 15.79 12.32 -4.37
N PRO A 17 16.96 12.27 -5.04
CA PRO A 17 17.50 11.04 -5.59
C PRO A 17 17.88 10.03 -4.48
N GLU A 18 17.65 8.76 -4.76
CA GLU A 18 17.98 7.60 -3.93
C GLU A 18 18.90 6.66 -4.73
N PRO A 19 20.20 6.98 -4.88
CA PRO A 19 21.12 6.17 -5.68
C PRO A 19 21.32 4.75 -5.16
N GLY A 20 20.97 4.49 -3.89
CA GLY A 20 20.95 3.14 -3.32
C GLY A 20 19.74 2.29 -3.74
N LEU A 21 18.69 2.90 -4.29
CA LEU A 21 17.49 2.20 -4.74
C LEU A 21 17.70 1.62 -6.15
N THR A 22 18.46 0.53 -6.21
CA THR A 22 18.94 -0.07 -7.46
C THR A 22 18.20 -1.34 -7.86
N THR A 23 17.32 -1.86 -6.99
CA THR A 23 16.60 -3.12 -7.18
C THR A 23 15.21 -3.06 -6.56
N GLY A 24 14.37 -4.05 -6.86
CA GLY A 24 13.06 -4.19 -6.25
C GLY A 24 11.95 -3.39 -6.95
N PRO A 25 10.72 -3.44 -6.42
CA PRO A 25 9.53 -2.89 -7.09
C PRO A 25 9.52 -1.35 -7.17
N CYS A 26 10.32 -0.66 -6.34
CA CYS A 26 10.34 0.79 -6.25
C CYS A 26 11.43 1.45 -7.09
N ILE A 27 12.22 0.70 -7.87
CA ILE A 27 13.36 1.21 -8.64
C ILE A 27 13.02 2.42 -9.53
N GLY A 28 11.78 2.50 -10.05
CA GLY A 28 11.32 3.62 -10.87
C GLY A 28 11.32 4.99 -10.17
N TYR A 29 11.51 5.04 -8.85
CA TYR A 29 11.62 6.29 -8.08
C TYR A 29 13.06 6.71 -7.78
N SER A 30 14.09 5.98 -8.24
CA SER A 30 15.50 6.22 -7.89
C SER A 30 15.98 7.67 -8.13
N ASP A 31 15.51 8.30 -9.19
CA ASP A 31 15.99 9.64 -9.58
C ASP A 31 15.33 10.76 -8.77
N ASN A 32 14.11 10.53 -8.26
CA ASN A 32 13.37 11.48 -7.44
C ASN A 32 12.30 10.75 -6.62
N SER A 33 12.59 10.52 -5.34
CA SER A 33 11.77 9.72 -4.42
C SER A 33 11.41 10.48 -3.15
N CYS A 34 10.28 10.12 -2.55
CA CYS A 34 9.88 10.47 -1.20
C CYS A 34 10.16 9.40 -0.15
N CYS A 35 10.61 8.21 -0.53
CA CYS A 35 11.10 7.18 0.37
C CYS A 35 12.63 7.16 0.35
N THR A 36 13.27 6.60 1.38
CA THR A 36 14.70 6.29 1.35
C THR A 36 14.97 5.01 0.56
N ALA A 37 16.20 4.79 0.10
CA ALA A 37 16.61 3.54 -0.54
C ALA A 37 16.36 2.32 0.35
N GLU A 38 16.54 2.45 1.66
CA GLU A 38 16.23 1.42 2.65
C GLU A 38 14.73 1.07 2.62
N VAL A 39 13.85 2.08 2.78
CA VAL A 39 12.40 1.87 2.71
C VAL A 39 12.00 1.26 1.36
N GLY A 40 12.43 1.86 0.24
CA GLY A 40 12.09 1.38 -1.10
C GLY A 40 12.55 -0.05 -1.38
N SER A 41 13.71 -0.46 -0.87
CA SER A 41 14.21 -1.83 -1.02
C SER A 41 13.42 -2.83 -0.16
N LEU A 42 12.94 -2.37 1.00
CA LEU A 42 12.18 -3.21 1.94
C LEU A 42 10.73 -3.45 1.50
N LEU A 43 10.09 -2.52 0.76
CA LEU A 43 8.67 -2.61 0.37
C LEU A 43 8.32 -3.85 -0.48
N GLY A 44 9.29 -4.44 -1.18
CA GLY A 44 9.14 -5.70 -1.93
C GLY A 44 9.71 -6.94 -1.23
N SER A 45 10.26 -6.80 -0.02
CA SER A 45 10.94 -7.89 0.68
C SER A 45 10.01 -8.63 1.65
N ASP A 46 10.41 -9.82 2.07
CA ASP A 46 9.82 -10.56 3.19
C ASP A 46 10.38 -10.10 4.56
N ASP A 47 11.18 -9.04 4.58
CA ASP A 47 11.87 -8.55 5.77
C ASP A 47 10.89 -8.21 6.90
N GLU A 48 11.27 -8.53 8.13
CA GLU A 48 10.42 -8.38 9.30
C GLU A 48 10.02 -6.92 9.55
N PHE A 49 10.86 -5.94 9.20
CA PHE A 49 10.56 -4.51 9.29
C PHE A 49 9.55 -4.08 8.21
N ALA A 50 9.67 -4.62 7.00
CA ALA A 50 8.71 -4.38 5.91
C ALA A 50 7.33 -4.98 6.21
N GLN A 51 7.31 -6.14 6.87
CA GLN A 51 6.11 -6.83 7.34
C GLN A 51 5.52 -6.21 8.62
N ALA A 52 6.33 -5.58 9.47
CA ALA A 52 5.89 -4.85 10.66
C ALA A 52 5.07 -3.59 10.34
N ALA A 53 4.92 -3.25 9.05
CA ALA A 53 4.03 -2.21 8.56
C ALA A 53 2.77 -2.80 7.89
N PHE A 54 2.90 -3.84 7.05
CA PHE A 54 1.78 -4.48 6.38
C PHE A 54 2.15 -5.86 5.81
N ARG A 55 1.47 -6.91 6.25
CA ARG A 55 1.58 -8.29 5.76
C ARG A 55 0.81 -8.51 4.47
N LEU A 56 1.55 -8.89 3.43
CA LEU A 56 1.01 -9.28 2.12
C LEU A 56 0.62 -10.77 2.04
N ASP A 57 0.76 -11.53 3.12
CA ASP A 57 0.45 -12.96 3.21
C ASP A 57 -0.64 -13.25 4.25
N HIS A 58 -1.48 -12.26 4.57
CA HIS A 58 -2.49 -12.33 5.63
C HIS A 58 -3.54 -13.45 5.45
N CYS A 59 -3.68 -14.00 4.24
CA CYS A 59 -4.51 -15.15 3.90
C CYS A 59 -3.72 -16.45 3.65
N GLY A 60 -2.48 -16.55 4.14
CA GLY A 60 -1.65 -17.77 4.07
C GLY A 60 -0.90 -17.96 2.75
N ARG A 61 -1.11 -17.09 1.77
CA ARG A 61 -0.33 -17.00 0.54
C ARG A 61 -0.01 -15.53 0.28
N ARG A 62 1.22 -15.25 -0.15
CA ARG A 62 1.65 -13.90 -0.55
C ARG A 62 0.82 -13.45 -1.76
N LEU A 63 0.40 -12.19 -1.74
CA LEU A 63 -0.30 -11.52 -2.84
C LEU A 63 0.62 -11.32 -4.04
N SER A 64 0.03 -11.01 -5.19
CA SER A 64 0.75 -10.67 -6.42
C SER A 64 1.55 -9.37 -6.27
N ALA A 65 2.63 -9.26 -7.07
CA ALA A 65 3.63 -8.20 -6.96
C ALA A 65 3.07 -6.79 -7.22
N GLU A 66 1.92 -6.65 -7.87
CA GLU A 66 1.26 -5.37 -8.13
C GLU A 66 0.94 -4.61 -6.84
N PHE A 67 0.69 -5.32 -5.73
CA PHE A 67 0.52 -4.67 -4.42
C PHE A 67 1.81 -4.02 -3.92
N GLU A 68 2.97 -4.55 -4.28
CA GLU A 68 4.27 -3.94 -3.95
C GLU A 68 4.44 -2.61 -4.72
N CYS A 69 4.04 -2.58 -6.01
CA CYS A 69 4.03 -1.34 -6.78
C CYS A 69 3.10 -0.28 -6.19
N SER A 70 1.92 -0.65 -5.68
CA SER A 70 1.03 0.31 -5.01
C SER A 70 1.66 0.91 -3.74
N ARG A 71 2.44 0.10 -2.99
CA ARG A 71 3.19 0.60 -1.82
C ARG A 71 4.30 1.55 -2.22
N CYS A 72 5.02 1.25 -3.32
CA CYS A 72 6.02 2.16 -3.85
C CYS A 72 5.42 3.50 -4.27
N LEU A 73 4.24 3.50 -4.90
CA LEU A 73 3.53 4.74 -5.24
C LEU A 73 3.22 5.56 -3.99
N TYR A 74 2.70 4.93 -2.94
CA TYR A 74 2.34 5.59 -1.68
C TYR A 74 3.58 6.17 -0.95
N GLU A 75 4.65 5.39 -0.80
CA GLU A 75 5.82 5.78 -0.01
C GLU A 75 6.82 6.65 -0.80
N CYS A 76 6.98 6.40 -2.10
CA CYS A 76 8.09 6.94 -2.88
C CYS A 76 7.68 8.04 -3.87
N SER A 77 6.40 8.20 -4.22
CA SER A 77 6.01 9.18 -5.24
C SER A 77 6.07 10.63 -4.74
N PRO A 78 6.81 11.51 -5.43
CA PRO A 78 6.80 12.95 -5.15
C PRO A 78 5.65 13.70 -5.85
N ASN A 79 4.76 12.96 -6.53
CA ASN A 79 3.77 13.52 -7.45
C ASN A 79 2.33 13.44 -6.94
N LEU A 80 2.12 13.00 -5.68
CA LEU A 80 0.78 12.89 -5.09
C LEU A 80 0.22 14.19 -4.54
N GLY A 81 1.02 15.27 -4.50
CA GLY A 81 0.69 16.51 -3.79
C GLY A 81 -0.67 17.14 -4.11
N PRO A 82 -1.20 17.14 -5.37
CA PRO A 82 -2.55 17.65 -5.66
C PRO A 82 -3.68 16.89 -4.95
N TRP A 83 -3.45 15.67 -4.48
CA TRP A 83 -4.43 14.76 -3.89
C TRP A 83 -4.17 14.48 -2.41
N LEU A 84 -3.23 15.19 -1.79
CA LEU A 84 -2.98 15.06 -0.37
C LEU A 84 -4.04 15.81 0.44
N VAL A 85 -4.66 15.09 1.36
CA VAL A 85 -5.62 15.63 2.32
C VAL A 85 -5.12 15.40 3.73
N LYS A 86 -5.40 16.35 4.62
CA LYS A 86 -5.06 16.23 6.04
C LYS A 86 -5.95 15.20 6.72
N VAL A 87 -5.37 14.41 7.61
CA VAL A 87 -6.07 13.44 8.45
C VAL A 87 -5.60 13.56 9.90
N SER A 88 -6.47 13.16 10.83
CA SER A 88 -6.20 13.18 12.26
C SER A 88 -6.54 11.83 12.90
N GLY A 89 -5.95 11.54 14.06
CA GLY A 89 -6.21 10.31 14.82
C GLY A 89 -5.35 9.10 14.43
N TYR A 90 -4.35 9.30 13.56
CA TYR A 90 -3.38 8.28 13.17
C TYR A 90 -2.01 8.60 13.78
N SER A 91 -1.33 7.60 14.34
CA SER A 91 0.02 7.79 14.91
C SER A 91 1.14 7.69 13.87
N TRP A 92 0.82 7.30 12.63
CA TRP A 92 1.79 7.04 11.57
C TRP A 92 1.69 7.98 10.36
N ARG A 93 0.74 8.92 10.34
CA ARG A 93 0.59 9.92 9.27
C ARG A 93 -0.28 11.09 9.71
N THR A 94 -0.05 12.25 9.10
CA THR A 94 -0.93 13.44 9.21
C THR A 94 -1.59 13.81 7.89
N GLU A 95 -1.18 13.17 6.80
CA GLU A 95 -1.74 13.31 5.46
C GLU A 95 -2.02 11.93 4.84
N ARG A 96 -2.90 11.89 3.84
CA ARG A 96 -3.08 10.73 2.95
C ARG A 96 -3.39 11.19 1.54
N ALA A 97 -3.16 10.31 0.57
CA ALA A 97 -3.71 10.48 -0.77
C ALA A 97 -5.21 10.13 -0.80
N TYR A 98 -5.99 10.93 -1.52
CA TYR A 98 -7.43 10.73 -1.69
C TYR A 98 -7.90 11.23 -3.06
N GLY A 99 -8.59 10.37 -3.82
CA GLY A 99 -9.11 10.70 -5.14
C GLY A 99 -8.03 10.88 -6.21
N VAL A 100 -6.91 10.17 -6.11
CA VAL A 100 -5.86 10.16 -7.14
C VAL A 100 -6.43 9.54 -8.42
N PRO A 101 -6.39 10.24 -9.57
CA PRO A 101 -6.94 9.73 -10.82
C PRO A 101 -6.09 8.56 -11.30
N LEU A 102 -6.60 7.36 -11.15
CA LEU A 102 -5.99 6.15 -11.67
C LEU A 102 -6.55 5.91 -13.07
N CYS A 103 -5.67 5.71 -14.06
CA CYS A 103 -6.15 5.45 -15.41
C CYS A 103 -7.00 4.17 -15.41
N HIS A 104 -8.15 4.19 -16.08
CA HIS A 104 -9.02 3.01 -16.20
C HIS A 104 -8.24 1.76 -16.65
N SER A 105 -7.35 1.88 -17.62
CA SER A 105 -6.49 0.76 -18.08
C SER A 105 -5.55 0.23 -16.99
N GLN A 106 -4.99 1.11 -16.14
CA GLN A 106 -4.13 0.71 -15.02
C GLN A 106 -4.95 -0.01 -13.95
N CYS A 107 -6.16 0.48 -13.64
CA CYS A 107 -7.06 -0.19 -12.72
C CYS A 107 -7.45 -1.59 -13.21
N GLN A 108 -7.83 -1.72 -14.49
CA GLN A 108 -8.18 -3.01 -15.08
C GLN A 108 -7.00 -3.99 -15.05
N ALA A 109 -5.79 -3.53 -15.37
CA ALA A 109 -4.59 -4.36 -15.32
C ALA A 109 -4.25 -4.83 -13.90
N TRP A 110 -4.29 -3.91 -12.93
CA TRP A 110 -4.03 -4.24 -11.53
C TRP A 110 -5.06 -5.23 -10.99
N TYR A 111 -6.35 -4.98 -11.24
CA TYR A 111 -7.42 -5.90 -10.84
C TYR A 111 -7.26 -7.28 -11.48
N ALA A 112 -6.98 -7.35 -12.79
CA ALA A 112 -6.82 -8.62 -13.49
C ALA A 112 -5.66 -9.47 -12.92
N ALA A 113 -4.55 -8.83 -12.53
CA ALA A 113 -3.42 -9.52 -11.93
C ALA A 113 -3.76 -10.09 -10.53
N CYS A 114 -4.55 -9.36 -9.73
CA CYS A 114 -4.81 -9.72 -8.34
C CYS A 114 -6.18 -10.39 -8.08
N ALA A 115 -7.06 -10.50 -9.08
CA ALA A 115 -8.45 -10.93 -8.88
C ALA A 115 -8.58 -12.30 -8.19
N ALA A 116 -7.64 -13.22 -8.45
CA ALA A 116 -7.61 -14.58 -7.88
C ALA A 116 -6.88 -14.67 -6.53
N ASP A 117 -6.22 -13.59 -6.08
CA ASP A 117 -5.58 -13.56 -4.78
C ASP A 117 -6.61 -13.50 -3.66
N LEU A 118 -6.18 -13.92 -2.47
CA LEU A 118 -7.05 -14.04 -1.31
C LEU A 118 -6.86 -12.85 -0.37
N SER A 119 -7.98 -12.31 0.09
CA SER A 119 -8.04 -11.40 1.23
C SER A 119 -9.25 -11.71 2.09
N CYS A 120 -9.30 -11.15 3.28
CA CYS A 120 -10.41 -11.31 4.22
C CYS A 120 -11.21 -10.02 4.42
N VAL A 121 -10.73 -8.89 3.88
CA VAL A 121 -11.40 -7.59 3.99
C VAL A 121 -11.32 -6.84 2.67
N PRO A 122 -12.38 -6.13 2.24
CA PRO A 122 -12.36 -5.35 0.99
C PRO A 122 -11.63 -4.01 1.14
N ASN A 123 -11.53 -3.46 2.35
CA ASN A 123 -10.87 -2.19 2.63
C ASN A 123 -9.68 -2.45 3.55
N TRP A 124 -8.47 -2.24 3.05
CA TRP A 124 -7.22 -2.56 3.74
C TRP A 124 -6.75 -1.43 4.65
N SER A 125 -7.29 -0.22 4.48
CA SER A 125 -6.99 0.90 5.37
C SER A 125 -7.71 0.81 6.72
N SER A 126 -8.83 0.09 6.78
CA SER A 126 -9.70 0.07 7.99
C SER A 126 -10.24 -1.31 8.38
N GLY A 127 -10.25 -2.30 7.48
CA GLY A 127 -10.88 -3.59 7.75
C GLY A 127 -10.07 -4.55 8.61
N PHE A 128 -8.74 -4.42 8.62
CA PHE A 128 -7.88 -5.34 9.36
C PHE A 128 -7.90 -5.08 10.87
N ARG A 129 -7.70 -6.16 11.63
CA ARG A 129 -7.32 -6.06 13.04
C ARG A 129 -5.80 -5.96 13.13
N TRP A 130 -5.29 -5.08 13.98
CA TRP A 130 -3.86 -4.88 14.18
C TRP A 130 -3.43 -5.51 15.51
N ILE A 131 -2.45 -6.41 15.47
CA ILE A 131 -1.90 -7.07 16.67
C ILE A 131 -0.45 -6.68 16.88
N ARG A 132 -0.08 -6.41 18.13
CA ARG A 132 1.31 -6.12 18.50
C ARG A 132 2.14 -7.39 18.39
N GLN A 133 3.29 -7.31 17.73
CA GLN A 133 4.21 -8.43 17.59
C GLN A 133 4.90 -8.74 18.92
N ALA A 134 5.15 -10.03 19.18
CA ALA A 134 5.68 -10.52 20.45
C ALA A 134 7.10 -10.03 20.76
N ASN A 135 7.94 -9.86 19.72
CA ASN A 135 9.29 -9.31 19.82
C ASN A 135 9.31 -7.77 19.95
N GLY A 136 8.15 -7.11 19.93
CA GLY A 136 8.04 -5.67 20.07
C GLY A 136 8.39 -4.85 18.81
N SER A 137 8.58 -5.49 17.65
CA SER A 137 8.96 -4.81 16.40
C SER A 137 7.85 -3.93 15.81
N GLY A 138 6.60 -4.09 16.23
CA GLY A 138 5.49 -3.26 15.73
C GLY A 138 4.13 -3.91 15.83
N TYR A 139 3.27 -3.57 14.88
CA TYR A 139 1.93 -4.12 14.72
C TYR A 139 1.81 -4.77 13.34
N VAL A 140 1.11 -5.91 13.26
CA VAL A 140 0.82 -6.57 11.98
C VAL A 140 -0.68 -6.65 11.76
N ASN A 141 -1.11 -6.45 10.51
CA ASN A 141 -2.48 -6.68 10.10
C ASN A 141 -2.77 -8.18 10.07
N VAL A 142 -3.91 -8.54 10.66
CA VAL A 142 -4.47 -9.89 10.63
C VAL A 142 -5.95 -9.82 10.29
N CYS A 143 -6.45 -10.89 9.70
CA CYS A 143 -7.88 -11.02 9.44
C CYS A 143 -8.71 -10.88 10.72
N PRO A 144 -9.88 -10.22 10.64
CA PRO A 144 -10.83 -10.13 11.76
C PRO A 144 -11.45 -11.52 12.07
N ASP A 145 -12.38 -11.57 13.02
CA ASP A 145 -12.93 -12.80 13.64
C ASP A 145 -13.17 -13.95 12.66
N GLY A 146 -12.56 -15.12 12.89
CA GLY A 146 -12.64 -16.27 11.96
C GLY A 146 -11.42 -16.42 11.04
N GLY A 147 -10.51 -15.44 11.01
CA GLY A 147 -9.16 -15.59 10.48
C GLY A 147 -9.13 -16.09 9.03
N LEU A 148 -8.32 -17.11 8.76
CA LEU A 148 -8.16 -17.70 7.42
C LEU A 148 -9.48 -18.26 6.83
N ALA A 149 -10.44 -18.65 7.68
CA ALA A 149 -11.73 -19.17 7.19
C ALA A 149 -12.59 -18.10 6.51
N GLN A 150 -12.27 -16.82 6.69
CA GLN A 150 -12.94 -15.71 6.01
C GLN A 150 -12.33 -15.36 4.66
N CYS A 151 -11.16 -15.90 4.32
CA CYS A 151 -10.45 -15.52 3.11
C CYS A 151 -11.27 -15.88 1.87
N ARG A 152 -11.47 -14.89 1.01
CA ARG A 152 -12.15 -15.01 -0.28
C ARG A 152 -11.28 -14.38 -1.35
N SER A 153 -11.56 -14.70 -2.61
CA SER A 153 -10.87 -14.01 -3.71
C SER A 153 -11.16 -12.51 -3.68
N ILE A 154 -10.18 -11.69 -4.06
CA ILE A 154 -10.36 -10.25 -4.26
C ILE A 154 -11.53 -9.99 -5.21
N ALA A 155 -11.68 -10.83 -6.25
CA ALA A 155 -12.83 -10.75 -7.14
C ALA A 155 -14.18 -10.86 -6.41
N GLN A 156 -14.33 -11.79 -5.47
CA GLN A 156 -15.55 -11.94 -4.66
C GLN A 156 -15.77 -10.75 -3.72
N LEU A 157 -14.70 -10.21 -3.12
CA LEU A 157 -14.80 -9.07 -2.19
C LEU A 157 -15.23 -7.76 -2.88
N HIS A 158 -14.92 -7.62 -4.17
CA HIS A 158 -15.22 -6.42 -4.96
C HIS A 158 -16.27 -6.67 -6.06
N ASN A 159 -17.15 -7.65 -5.86
CA ASN A 159 -18.27 -7.96 -6.77
C ASN A 159 -17.87 -8.13 -8.25
N HIS A 160 -16.66 -8.64 -8.50
CA HIS A 160 -16.09 -8.81 -9.83
C HIS A 160 -15.93 -7.49 -10.63
N LYS A 161 -15.75 -6.35 -9.95
CA LYS A 161 -15.60 -5.02 -10.56
C LYS A 161 -14.25 -4.40 -10.22
N ALA A 162 -13.48 -4.05 -11.26
CA ALA A 162 -12.15 -3.46 -11.11
C ALA A 162 -12.22 -2.10 -10.40
N GLU A 163 -13.16 -1.24 -10.77
CA GLU A 163 -13.33 0.09 -10.19
C GLU A 163 -13.64 0.00 -8.69
N GLN A 164 -14.50 -0.96 -8.32
CA GLN A 164 -14.79 -1.21 -6.91
C GLN A 164 -13.54 -1.67 -6.15
N PHE A 165 -12.66 -2.46 -6.77
CA PHE A 165 -11.37 -2.82 -6.19
C PHE A 165 -10.46 -1.62 -6.00
N CYS A 166 -10.13 -0.91 -7.09
CA CYS A 166 -9.18 0.20 -7.09
C CYS A 166 -9.61 1.35 -6.15
N GLU A 167 -10.90 1.67 -6.10
CA GLU A 167 -11.41 2.75 -5.25
C GLU A 167 -11.58 2.33 -3.77
N THR A 168 -11.76 1.04 -3.46
CA THR A 168 -12.07 0.58 -2.10
C THR A 168 -10.86 0.06 -1.34
N VAL A 169 -9.92 -0.62 -2.01
CA VAL A 169 -8.84 -1.36 -1.32
C VAL A 169 -8.02 -0.44 -0.40
N TRP A 170 -7.75 0.78 -0.84
CA TRP A 170 -7.08 1.82 -0.05
C TRP A 170 -8.01 2.98 0.36
N ASP A 171 -9.29 2.69 0.58
CA ASP A 171 -10.25 3.61 1.19
C ASP A 171 -10.34 4.97 0.46
N GLY A 172 -10.62 4.94 -0.85
CA GLY A 172 -10.75 6.13 -1.69
C GLY A 172 -9.43 6.79 -2.05
N GLU A 173 -8.28 6.12 -1.88
CA GLU A 173 -6.99 6.63 -2.36
C GLU A 173 -7.04 6.93 -3.86
N PHE A 174 -7.58 6.00 -4.64
CA PHE A 174 -7.77 6.16 -6.07
C PHE A 174 -9.21 6.48 -6.43
N LYS A 175 -9.36 7.24 -7.51
CA LYS A 175 -10.61 7.43 -8.26
C LYS A 175 -10.34 7.01 -9.70
N VAL A 176 -11.15 6.11 -10.24
CA VAL A 176 -11.01 5.62 -11.63
C VAL A 176 -11.88 6.46 -12.57
#